data_AF-A0A963BCI1-F1
#
_entry.id   AF-A0A963BCI1-F1
#
_cell.length_a   1.000
_cell.length_b   1.000
_cell.length_c   1.000
_cell.angle_alpha   90.00
_cell.angle_beta   90.00
_cell.angle_gamma   90.00
#
_symmetry.space_group_name_H-M   'P 1'
#
loop_
_entity.id
_entity.type
_entity.pdbx_description
1 polymer ?
#
loop_
_entity_poly.entity_id
_entity_poly.type
_entity_poly.pdbx_seq_one_letter_code
_entity_poly.pdbx_strand_id
1 'polypeptide(L)' 'GGGGTDFRPVFDWLDEQGQQPQLLVYFTDAQGQFPPHEPNYPVIWLVKGRDSVPWGQRIQLN' A
#
# COMPACT_ATOMS: atom_id res chain seq x y z
N GLY A 1 -12.69 -7.52 16.04
CA GLY A 1 -11.39 -7.15 15.47
C GLY A 1 -11.39 -5.66 15.21
N GLY A 2 -10.93 -4.86 16.18
CA GLY A 2 -10.98 -3.39 16.15
C GLY A 2 -9.61 -2.71 16.07
N GLY A 3 -8.56 -3.45 15.70
CA GLY A 3 -7.28 -2.84 15.35
C GLY A 3 -7.37 -2.40 13.90
N GLY A 4 -7.12 -1.12 13.61
CA GLY A 4 -7.06 -0.61 12.24
C GLY A 4 -6.04 -1.38 11.39
N THR A 5 -6.08 -1.18 10.08
CA THR A 5 -5.17 -1.88 9.17
C THR A 5 -3.77 -1.28 9.25
N ASP A 6 -2.74 -2.12 9.22
CA ASP A 6 -1.35 -1.70 9.05
C ASP A 6 -0.84 -2.27 7.72
N PHE A 7 -0.48 -1.38 6.78
CA PHE A 7 -0.01 -1.77 5.45
C PHE A 7 1.50 -2.03 5.41
N ARG A 8 2.26 -1.56 6.42
CA ARG A 8 3.73 -1.66 6.48
C ARG A 8 4.29 -3.08 6.41
N PRO A 9 3.68 -4.12 7.01
CA PRO A 9 4.27 -5.45 7.06
C PRO A 9 4.59 -6.06 5.68
N VAL A 10 3.85 -5.72 4.62
CA VAL A 10 4.14 -6.19 3.26
C VAL A 10 5.43 -5.56 2.72
N PHE A 11 5.65 -4.29 3.01
CA PHE A 11 6.85 -3.55 2.60
C PHE A 11 8.07 -4.01 3.39
N ASP A 12 7.92 -4.13 4.73
CA ASP A 12 8.97 -4.62 5.61
C ASP A 12 9.46 -6.01 5.18
N TRP A 13 8.53 -6.91 4.84
CA TRP A 13 8.89 -8.24 4.35
C TRP A 13 9.64 -8.19 3.01
N LEU A 14 9.22 -7.35 2.06
CA LEU A 14 9.93 -7.19 0.78
C LEU A 14 11.36 -6.68 0.98
N ASP A 15 11.54 -5.70 1.87
CA ASP A 15 12.84 -5.14 2.21
C ASP A 15 13.72 -6.19 2.89
N GLU A 16 13.18 -6.97 3.84
CA GLU A 16 13.88 -8.09 4.50
C GLU A 16 14.31 -9.18 3.51
N GLN A 17 13.50 -9.46 2.48
CA GLN A 17 13.84 -10.42 1.42
C GLN A 17 14.78 -9.82 0.36
N GLY A 18 15.10 -8.53 0.42
CA GLY A 18 15.86 -7.83 -0.63
C GLY A 18 15.15 -7.84 -1.99
N GLN A 19 13.82 -7.95 -2.00
CA GLN A 19 13.02 -8.03 -3.21
C GLN A 19 12.51 -6.66 -3.64
N GLN A 20 12.67 -6.35 -4.92
CA GLN A 20 12.09 -5.18 -5.56
C GLN A 20 11.16 -5.64 -6.68
N PRO A 21 9.84 -5.73 -6.43
CA PRO A 21 8.91 -6.13 -7.48
C PRO A 21 8.88 -5.06 -8.59
N GLN A 22 8.56 -5.48 -9.81
CA GLN A 22 8.32 -4.53 -10.90
C GLN A 22 7.06 -3.66 -10.66
N LEU A 23 6.12 -4.17 -9.85
CA LEU A 23 4.90 -3.50 -9.43
C LEU A 23 4.33 -4.20 -8.19
N LEU A 24 3.94 -3.43 -7.17
CA LEU A 24 3.09 -3.88 -6.07
C LEU A 24 1.67 -3.36 -6.26
N VAL A 25 0.66 -4.23 -6.11
CA VAL A 25 -0.75 -3.84 -6.17
C VAL A 25 -1.42 -4.20 -4.85
N TYR A 26 -2.03 -3.21 -4.19
CA TYR A 26 -2.72 -3.37 -2.92
C TYR A 26 -4.21 -3.08 -3.07
N PHE A 27 -5.07 -3.97 -2.59
CA PHE A 27 -6.53 -3.77 -2.54
C PHE A 27 -6.93 -3.35 -1.14
N THR A 28 -7.55 -2.18 -1.00
CA THR A 28 -7.85 -1.61 0.31
C THR A 28 -8.98 -0.58 0.24
N ASP A 29 -9.53 -0.19 1.39
CA ASP A 29 -10.33 1.03 1.57
C ASP A 29 -9.46 2.26 1.91
N ALA A 30 -8.13 2.09 1.97
CA ALA A 30 -7.13 3.09 2.36
C ALA A 30 -7.21 3.54 3.83
N GLN A 31 -7.93 2.81 4.69
CA GLN A 31 -8.06 3.12 6.12
C GLN A 31 -7.02 2.34 6.94
N GLY A 32 -5.84 2.93 7.16
CA GLY A 32 -4.78 2.27 7.92
C GLY A 32 -3.49 3.06 8.05
N GLN A 33 -2.48 2.41 8.62
CA GLN A 33 -1.12 2.94 8.73
C GLN A 33 -0.33 2.60 7.46
N PHE A 34 0.13 3.64 6.77
CA PHE A 34 0.96 3.51 5.57
C PHE A 34 2.45 3.54 5.94
N PRO A 35 3.34 3.00 5.08
CA PRO A 35 4.75 3.31 5.15
C PRO A 35 4.97 4.84 5.04
N PRO A 36 5.89 5.41 5.84
CA PRO A 36 6.12 6.85 5.87
C PRO A 36 6.72 7.40 4.57
N HIS A 37 7.34 6.53 3.76
CA HIS A 37 7.99 6.88 2.50
C HIS A 37 7.59 5.91 1.40
N GLU A 38 7.55 6.41 0.16
CA GLU A 38 7.34 5.60 -1.04
C GLU A 38 8.56 4.71 -1.28
N PRO A 39 8.39 3.40 -1.60
CA PRO A 39 9.50 2.52 -1.92
C PRO A 39 10.07 2.81 -3.33
N ASN A 40 11.23 2.23 -3.63
CA ASN A 40 11.90 2.39 -4.94
C ASN A 40 11.30 1.54 -6.07
N TYR A 41 10.03 1.13 -5.95
CA TYR A 41 9.29 0.39 -6.98
C TYR A 41 7.86 0.92 -7.11
N PRO A 42 7.23 0.79 -8.28
CA PRO A 42 5.87 1.27 -8.49
C PRO A 42 4.87 0.59 -7.56
N VAL A 43 3.95 1.38 -7.01
CA VAL A 43 2.84 0.88 -6.17
C VAL A 43 1.52 1.42 -6.67
N ILE A 44 0.55 0.51 -6.86
CA ILE A 44 -0.84 0.84 -7.15
C ILE A 44 -1.69 0.49 -5.94
N TRP A 45 -2.44 1.49 -5.48
CA TRP A 45 -3.49 1.33 -4.48
C TRP A 45 -4.84 1.25 -5.21
N LEU A 46 -5.41 0.05 -5.28
CA LEU A 46 -6.76 -0.19 -5.75
C LEU A 46 -7.73 0.07 -4.60
N VAL A 47 -8.30 1.28 -4.59
CA VAL A 47 -9.08 1.81 -3.46
C VAL A 47 -10.57 1.67 -3.71
N LYS A 48 -11.27 0.98 -2.80
CA LYS A 48 -12.74 0.99 -2.74
C LYS A 48 -13.19 2.23 -1.96
N GLY A 49 -13.71 3.23 -2.67
CA GLY A 49 -14.19 4.48 -2.06
C GLY A 49 -13.35 5.69 -2.48
N ARG A 50 -13.42 6.76 -1.69
CA ARG A 50 -12.86 8.08 -2.04
C ARG A 50 -11.61 8.46 -1.25
N ASP A 51 -11.18 7.62 -0.33
CA ASP A 51 -10.04 7.91 0.53
C ASP A 51 -8.74 8.02 -0.30
N SER A 52 -7.88 8.93 0.16
CA SER A 52 -6.59 9.23 -0.46
C SER A 52 -5.50 8.32 0.09
N VAL A 53 -4.46 8.13 -0.71
CA VAL A 53 -3.22 7.46 -0.30
C VAL A 53 -2.09 8.51 -0.24
N PRO A 54 -1.09 8.34 0.64
CA PRO A 54 -0.03 9.35 0.80
C PRO A 54 0.95 9.42 -0.38
N TRP A 55 1.10 8.33 -1.14
CA TRP A 55 2.01 8.20 -2.28
C TRP A 55 1.60 7.02 -3.18
N GLY A 56 2.26 6.84 -4.32
CA GLY A 56 1.91 5.82 -5.31
C GLY A 56 0.67 6.18 -6.12
N GLN A 57 0.29 5.31 -7.05
CA GLN A 57 -0.86 5.53 -7.92
C GLN A 57 -2.14 5.01 -7.28
N ARG A 58 -3.11 5.90 -7.03
CA ARG A 58 -4.47 5.50 -6.66
C ARG A 58 -5.30 5.19 -7.90
N ILE A 59 -5.93 4.02 -7.91
CA ILE A 59 -6.97 3.66 -8.87
C ILE A 59 -8.25 3.35 -8.09
N GLN A 60 -9.35 4.00 -8.46
CA GLN A 60 -10.64 3.76 -7.82
C GLN A 60 -11.28 2.47 -8.37
N LEU A 61 -11.69 1.58 -7.46
CA LEU A 61 -12.60 0.48 -7.76
C LEU A 61 -14.04 1.02 -7.75
N ASN A 62 -14.71 0.91 -8.90
CA ASN A 62 -16.12 1.27 -9.08
C ASN A 62 -17.05 0.12 -8.73
#